data_AF-A0A2T4VEL3-F1
#
_entry.id   AF-A0A2T4VEL3-F1
#
_cell.length_a   1.000
_cell.length_b   1.000
_cell.length_c   1.000
_cell.angle_alpha   90.00
_cell.angle_beta   90.00
_cell.angle_gamma   90.00
#
_symmetry.space_group_name_H-M   'P 1'
#
loop_
_entity.id
_entity.type
_entity.pdbx_description
1 polymer ?
#
loop_
_entity_poly.entity_id
_entity_poly.type
_entity_poly.pdbx_seq_one_letter_code
_entity_poly.pdbx_strand_id
1 'polypeptide(L)'
;MLFQASLHFNAFRILGKGHTEAYDAYSFDLMRKTIEEQASRPLLYPLVFGPGTPYFSQLGLHGRSLYWLYRALGSPAPETFYASVNFVLALLMALLLSAFFLEARKRFGTWPVAIAAGLTALSPYLVALASETYWVMFLSFTPFVAAFCLYPRVQRGELARWKFLAVLGLSVLVKSLCGYEFTSTVLLAPCVAILFHETTETLQPRRLVKLLVLPSVAMIAGFATAMVLHLTQIYVLHGEEGLQGLRSSAELRTGGSGYNNLTMQVVAPEVLSQMRLQRELLANQTGVELPDRLFTKATEGYRRVVFFRLLSHLWLPAFALPGVRLGMPTDAPRASIAMGTVMAALLAAAAFTRRRRNPGEQVLFHVSALSLLAFLAPFSWLILAKGHMVFHPFINGILFHVPALLLGNLALGLLLARAMPAVFSAYAVAARVVGGRWQAPEGTVEANRRGLARGHLLLAATVLGLAWAVYPPTSRLITPSSLTDENWENGIHRLQAGFFVEDQSRLASIRTGATLTFAGSGMRKLSKLDGRDVWVEGPVLDPATDGAPNFVRVEFGWSQNRQNRWVGAIALGSIGIGLLLLGLFRTVLRAGRRPTPATEGSAPANGS
;
A
#
# COMPACT_ATOMS: atom_id res chain seq x y z
N MET A 1 -18.10 10.79 9.19
CA MET A 1 -17.16 10.93 8.05
C MET A 1 -16.19 9.75 7.89
N LEU A 2 -15.23 9.44 8.78
CA LEU A 2 -14.42 8.20 8.66
C LEU A 2 -15.27 6.92 8.56
N PHE A 3 -16.38 6.91 9.31
CA PHE A 3 -17.40 5.87 9.23
C PHE A 3 -18.19 5.86 7.90
N GLN A 4 -18.39 7.02 7.26
CA GLN A 4 -19.02 7.06 5.92
C GLN A 4 -18.02 6.65 4.83
N ALA A 5 -16.74 6.99 4.98
CA ALA A 5 -15.67 6.49 4.12
C ALA A 5 -15.47 4.97 4.26
N SER A 6 -15.67 4.39 5.46
CA SER A 6 -15.68 2.93 5.66
C SER A 6 -16.88 2.24 5.01
N LEU A 7 -18.07 2.85 5.08
CA LEU A 7 -19.29 2.30 4.47
C LEU A 7 -19.18 2.13 2.94
N HIS A 8 -18.39 2.97 2.26
CA HIS A 8 -18.13 2.87 0.82
C HIS A 8 -16.83 2.13 0.46
N PHE A 9 -16.15 1.54 1.45
CA PHE A 9 -14.87 0.88 1.23
C PHE A 9 -15.06 -0.42 0.42
N ASN A 10 -14.49 -0.45 -0.77
CA ASN A 10 -14.31 -1.66 -1.55
C ASN A 10 -12.81 -1.95 -1.67
N ALA A 11 -12.35 -3.01 -1.00
CA ALA A 11 -10.95 -3.48 -1.08
C ALA A 11 -10.47 -3.73 -2.53
N PHE A 12 -11.41 -3.96 -3.46
CA PHE A 12 -11.17 -4.12 -4.89
C PHE A 12 -11.30 -2.82 -5.70
N ARG A 13 -11.45 -1.65 -5.07
CA ARG A 13 -11.44 -0.32 -5.74
C ARG A 13 -10.46 0.70 -5.13
N ILE A 14 -9.49 0.27 -4.33
CA ILE A 14 -8.44 1.15 -3.74
C ILE A 14 -7.67 1.98 -4.77
N LEU A 15 -7.56 1.52 -6.02
CA LEU A 15 -6.95 2.26 -7.13
C LEU A 15 -7.91 3.20 -7.87
N GLY A 16 -9.19 3.22 -7.50
CA GLY A 16 -10.17 4.14 -8.05
C GLY A 16 -9.88 5.55 -7.57
N LYS A 17 -9.78 6.49 -8.51
CA LYS A 17 -9.44 7.90 -8.24
C LYS A 17 -10.23 8.54 -7.09
N GLY A 18 -11.53 8.20 -6.98
CA GLY A 18 -12.41 8.70 -5.92
C GLY A 18 -12.06 8.21 -4.51
N HIS A 19 -11.27 7.14 -4.34
CA HIS A 19 -10.80 6.71 -3.02
C HIS A 19 -9.63 7.57 -2.54
N THR A 20 -8.57 7.73 -3.33
CA THR A 20 -7.47 8.66 -3.02
C THR A 20 -7.97 10.08 -2.77
N GLU A 21 -8.91 10.57 -3.59
CA GLU A 21 -9.52 11.90 -3.40
C GLU A 21 -10.28 12.03 -2.08
N ALA A 22 -10.93 10.95 -1.60
CA ALA A 22 -11.62 10.97 -0.32
C ALA A 22 -10.66 11.00 0.89
N TYR A 23 -9.50 10.32 0.80
CA TYR A 23 -8.45 10.42 1.81
C TYR A 23 -7.82 11.80 1.84
N ASP A 24 -7.44 12.30 0.67
CA ASP A 24 -6.86 13.62 0.52
C ASP A 24 -7.81 14.69 1.05
N ALA A 25 -9.12 14.58 0.74
CA ALA A 25 -10.13 15.49 1.26
C ALA A 25 -10.30 15.41 2.78
N TYR A 26 -10.26 14.21 3.37
CA TYR A 26 -10.38 14.03 4.81
C TYR A 26 -9.15 14.59 5.56
N SER A 27 -7.95 14.25 5.10
CA SER A 27 -6.71 14.73 5.69
C SER A 27 -6.51 16.23 5.47
N PHE A 28 -6.98 16.77 4.34
CA PHE A 28 -7.06 18.21 4.10
C PHE A 28 -8.03 18.88 5.07
N ASP A 29 -9.25 18.38 5.23
CA ASP A 29 -10.24 18.96 6.14
C ASP A 29 -9.78 18.93 7.59
N LEU A 30 -9.14 17.83 8.02
CA LEU A 30 -8.58 17.74 9.37
C LEU A 30 -7.40 18.70 9.57
N MET A 31 -6.51 18.83 8.58
CA MET A 31 -5.42 19.80 8.66
C MET A 31 -5.96 21.23 8.67
N ARG A 32 -6.93 21.54 7.82
CA ARG A 32 -7.57 22.85 7.73
C ARG A 32 -8.24 23.22 9.05
N LYS A 33 -9.05 22.32 9.63
CA LYS A 33 -9.63 22.50 10.97
C LYS A 33 -8.58 22.66 12.05
N THR A 34 -7.49 21.89 11.97
CA THR A 34 -6.36 22.06 12.89
C THR A 34 -5.76 23.46 12.73
N ILE A 35 -5.56 23.96 11.52
CA ILE A 35 -5.00 25.30 11.30
C ILE A 35 -5.95 26.40 11.78
N GLU A 36 -7.23 26.30 11.41
CA GLU A 36 -8.28 27.29 11.71
C GLU A 36 -8.61 27.32 13.21
N GLU A 37 -8.84 26.16 13.83
CA GLU A 37 -9.31 26.08 15.21
C GLU A 37 -8.15 26.18 16.23
N GLN A 38 -6.99 25.61 15.94
CA GLN A 38 -5.87 25.58 16.88
C GLN A 38 -5.24 26.97 17.07
N ALA A 39 -5.42 27.89 16.12
CA ALA A 39 -4.96 29.27 16.24
C ALA A 39 -5.59 30.04 17.41
N SER A 40 -6.76 29.60 17.87
CA SER A 40 -7.50 30.22 18.97
C SER A 40 -7.32 29.52 20.32
N ARG A 41 -6.56 28.41 20.37
CA ARG A 41 -6.51 27.52 21.54
C ARG A 41 -5.13 27.51 22.22
N PRO A 42 -5.05 27.17 23.52
CA PRO A 42 -3.79 27.06 24.23
C PRO A 42 -2.82 26.09 23.54
N LEU A 43 -1.52 26.33 23.66
CA LEU A 43 -0.46 25.54 23.02
C LEU A 43 -0.58 24.03 23.28
N LEU A 44 -1.08 23.66 24.46
CA LEU A 44 -1.25 22.27 24.88
C LEU A 44 -2.59 21.65 24.44
N TYR A 45 -3.51 22.39 23.82
CA TYR A 45 -4.85 21.88 23.52
C TYR A 45 -4.82 20.63 22.62
N PRO A 46 -5.65 19.59 22.87
CA PRO A 46 -5.73 18.40 22.03
C PRO A 46 -6.11 18.73 20.59
N LEU A 47 -5.85 17.83 19.64
CA LEU A 47 -6.40 17.99 18.28
C LEU A 47 -7.92 18.04 18.33
N VAL A 48 -8.55 18.65 17.32
CA VAL A 48 -10.01 18.78 17.24
C VAL A 48 -10.52 17.87 16.14
N PHE A 49 -11.42 16.94 16.48
CA PHE A 49 -11.96 15.96 15.51
C PHE A 49 -13.28 16.43 14.89
N GLY A 50 -13.97 17.37 15.52
CA GLY A 50 -15.19 18.02 15.07
C GLY A 50 -15.48 19.26 15.91
N PRO A 51 -16.46 20.10 15.52
CA PRO A 51 -16.67 21.42 16.12
C PRO A 51 -16.71 21.36 17.66
N GLY A 52 -15.71 21.98 18.30
CA GLY A 52 -15.61 22.06 19.77
C GLY A 52 -15.27 20.75 20.51
N THR A 53 -15.09 19.61 19.84
CA THR A 53 -14.84 18.31 20.50
C THR A 53 -13.35 17.95 20.54
N PRO A 54 -12.71 17.94 21.73
CA PRO A 54 -11.31 17.55 21.88
C PRO A 54 -11.11 16.07 21.53
N TYR A 55 -10.04 15.79 20.79
CA TYR A 55 -9.63 14.44 20.42
C TYR A 55 -8.67 13.88 21.47
N PHE A 56 -9.21 13.17 22.46
CA PHE A 56 -8.46 12.57 23.58
C PHE A 56 -7.56 11.39 23.21
N SER A 57 -7.45 11.08 21.93
CA SER A 57 -6.96 9.79 21.47
C SER A 57 -5.48 9.81 21.07
N GLN A 58 -4.84 10.98 21.08
CA GLN A 58 -3.41 11.18 20.83
C GLN A 58 -2.95 12.56 21.31
N LEU A 59 -1.65 12.70 21.58
CA LEU A 59 -1.07 14.00 21.91
C LEU A 59 -1.12 14.96 20.70
N GLY A 60 -0.89 14.47 19.48
CA GLY A 60 -1.07 15.27 18.26
C GLY A 60 0.14 16.13 17.87
N LEU A 61 1.36 15.64 18.13
CA LEU A 61 2.60 16.38 17.83
C LEU A 61 2.69 16.81 16.36
N HIS A 62 2.33 15.94 15.41
CA HIS A 62 2.39 16.26 13.98
C HIS A 62 1.53 17.47 13.63
N GLY A 63 0.27 17.51 14.07
CA GLY A 63 -0.65 18.62 13.78
C GLY A 63 -0.15 19.94 14.36
N ARG A 64 0.42 19.92 15.59
CA ARG A 64 1.06 21.11 16.17
C ARG A 64 2.27 21.56 15.37
N SER A 65 3.17 20.64 15.01
CA SER A 65 4.35 20.97 14.21
C SER A 65 3.97 21.57 12.86
N LEU A 66 2.94 21.03 12.20
CA LEU A 66 2.42 21.57 10.94
C LEU A 66 1.80 22.95 11.12
N TYR A 67 1.05 23.18 12.21
CA TYR A 67 0.52 24.51 12.54
C TYR A 67 1.63 25.55 12.74
N TRP A 68 2.67 25.21 13.50
CA TRP A 68 3.81 26.12 13.71
C TRP A 68 4.56 26.41 12.40
N LEU A 69 4.77 25.39 11.57
CA LEU A 69 5.37 25.55 10.25
C LEU A 69 4.51 26.46 9.35
N TYR A 70 3.19 26.28 9.36
CA TYR A 70 2.24 27.11 8.63
C TYR A 70 2.36 28.60 9.01
N ARG A 71 2.42 28.88 10.32
CA ARG A 71 2.62 30.24 10.85
C ARG A 71 3.99 30.81 10.48
N ALA A 72 5.04 30.01 10.61
CA ALA A 72 6.41 30.43 10.32
C ALA A 72 6.62 30.78 8.83
N LEU A 73 5.86 30.16 7.93
CA LEU A 73 5.87 30.44 6.49
C LEU A 73 4.97 31.61 6.09
N GLY A 74 4.44 32.38 7.05
CA GLY A 74 3.58 33.54 6.77
C GLY A 74 2.15 33.18 6.41
N SER A 75 1.64 32.02 6.87
CA SER A 75 0.26 31.57 6.64
C SER A 75 -0.14 31.57 5.16
N PRO A 76 0.56 30.78 4.32
CA PRO A 76 0.24 30.65 2.89
C PRO A 76 -1.18 30.12 2.65
N ALA A 77 -1.61 30.08 1.38
CA ALA A 77 -2.86 29.43 1.00
C ALA A 77 -2.90 27.97 1.52
N PRO A 78 -3.95 27.55 2.27
CA PRO A 78 -4.01 26.22 2.89
C PRO A 78 -3.81 25.06 1.91
N GLU A 79 -4.31 25.18 0.68
CA GLU A 79 -4.20 24.19 -0.39
C GLU A 79 -2.74 24.00 -0.82
N THR A 80 -2.02 25.10 -1.03
CA THR A 80 -0.61 25.07 -1.42
C THR A 80 0.26 24.52 -0.29
N PHE A 81 -0.04 24.90 0.96
CA PHE A 81 0.65 24.37 2.12
C PHE A 81 0.43 22.86 2.25
N TYR A 82 -0.81 22.40 2.16
CA TYR A 82 -1.16 20.98 2.23
C TYR A 82 -0.43 20.16 1.16
N ALA A 83 -0.50 20.61 -0.10
CA ALA A 83 0.19 19.93 -1.20
C ALA A 83 1.71 19.82 -0.95
N SER A 84 2.32 20.87 -0.41
CA SER A 84 3.74 20.89 -0.05
C SER A 84 4.06 19.91 1.08
N VAL A 85 3.22 19.85 2.12
CA VAL A 85 3.38 18.89 3.22
C VAL A 85 3.22 17.45 2.71
N ASN A 86 2.20 17.16 1.92
CA ASN A 86 1.97 15.84 1.33
C ASN A 86 3.17 15.37 0.50
N PHE A 87 3.73 16.27 -0.32
CA PHE A 87 4.94 16.00 -1.09
C PHE A 87 6.13 15.68 -0.17
N VAL A 88 6.35 16.46 0.89
CA VAL A 88 7.44 16.22 1.85
C VAL A 88 7.27 14.88 2.57
N LEU A 89 6.06 14.54 3.02
CA LEU A 89 5.78 13.26 3.67
C LEU A 89 6.03 12.07 2.74
N ALA A 90 5.57 12.16 1.49
CA ALA A 90 5.83 11.14 0.48
C ALA A 90 7.34 11.01 0.18
N LEU A 91 8.06 12.12 0.10
CA LEU A 91 9.51 12.14 -0.10
C LEU A 91 10.24 11.49 1.09
N LEU A 92 9.87 11.81 2.33
CA LEU A 92 10.45 11.21 3.54
C LEU A 92 10.22 9.70 3.58
N MET A 93 9.02 9.23 3.22
CA MET A 93 8.74 7.80 3.07
C MET A 93 9.65 7.16 2.01
N ALA A 94 9.76 7.78 0.82
CA ALA A 94 10.59 7.27 -0.26
C ALA A 94 12.08 7.19 0.12
N LEU A 95 12.61 8.21 0.79
CA LEU A 95 13.99 8.24 1.28
C LEU A 95 14.24 7.17 2.34
N LEU A 96 13.31 7.00 3.29
CA LEU A 96 13.39 5.99 4.34
C LEU A 96 13.42 4.57 3.74
N LEU A 97 12.50 4.26 2.82
CA LEU A 97 12.47 2.96 2.14
C LEU A 97 13.69 2.76 1.24
N SER A 98 14.18 3.82 0.60
CA SER A 98 15.43 3.76 -0.17
C SER A 98 16.61 3.40 0.73
N ALA A 99 16.70 3.94 1.95
CA ALA A 99 17.74 3.56 2.91
C ALA A 99 17.70 2.06 3.25
N PHE A 100 16.50 1.52 3.48
CA PHE A 100 16.30 0.08 3.68
C PHE A 100 16.82 -0.74 2.48
N PHE A 101 16.40 -0.40 1.26
CA PHE A 101 16.81 -1.12 0.05
C PHE A 101 18.31 -0.98 -0.23
N LEU A 102 18.90 0.20 -0.01
CA LEU A 102 20.33 0.41 -0.17
C LEU A 102 21.15 -0.41 0.82
N GLU A 103 20.68 -0.57 2.05
CA GLU A 103 21.32 -1.45 3.03
C GLU A 103 21.14 -2.93 2.63
N ALA A 104 19.94 -3.34 2.21
CA ALA A 104 19.68 -4.70 1.71
C ALA A 104 20.55 -5.04 0.49
N ARG A 105 20.83 -4.07 -0.39
CA ARG A 105 21.66 -4.24 -1.59
C ARG A 105 23.06 -4.72 -1.26
N LYS A 106 23.62 -4.30 -0.11
CA LYS A 106 24.95 -4.74 0.35
C LYS A 106 25.01 -6.27 0.57
N ARG A 107 23.87 -6.89 0.89
CA ARG A 107 23.77 -8.32 1.21
C ARG A 107 23.24 -9.18 0.06
N PHE A 108 22.35 -8.63 -0.77
CA PHE A 108 21.63 -9.40 -1.80
C PHE A 108 22.00 -9.01 -3.23
N GLY A 109 22.76 -7.93 -3.42
CA GLY A 109 23.06 -7.40 -4.74
C GLY A 109 21.93 -6.57 -5.34
N THR A 110 22.20 -5.98 -6.50
CA THR A 110 21.32 -4.97 -7.12
C THR A 110 20.00 -5.54 -7.61
N TRP A 111 20.01 -6.71 -8.27
CA TRP A 111 18.81 -7.25 -8.94
C TRP A 111 17.68 -7.65 -8.00
N PRO A 112 17.92 -8.47 -6.95
CA PRO A 112 16.87 -8.80 -5.98
C PRO A 112 16.25 -7.55 -5.37
N VAL A 113 17.08 -6.58 -5.04
CA VAL A 113 16.65 -5.33 -4.39
C VAL A 113 15.90 -4.43 -5.35
N ALA A 114 16.32 -4.30 -6.61
CA ALA A 114 15.62 -3.49 -7.60
C ALA A 114 14.21 -4.04 -7.87
N ILE A 115 14.07 -5.37 -7.97
CA ILE A 115 12.77 -6.03 -8.11
C ILE A 115 11.92 -5.78 -6.86
N ALA A 116 12.47 -5.98 -5.66
CA ALA A 116 11.77 -5.77 -4.40
C ALA A 116 11.31 -4.31 -4.21
N ALA A 117 12.16 -3.34 -4.57
CA ALA A 117 11.85 -1.91 -4.52
C ALA A 117 10.75 -1.56 -5.52
N GLY A 118 10.81 -2.09 -6.76
CA GLY A 118 9.75 -1.93 -7.75
C GLY A 118 8.40 -2.47 -7.29
N LEU A 119 8.37 -3.70 -6.74
CA LEU A 119 7.15 -4.28 -6.18
C LEU A 119 6.58 -3.47 -5.01
N THR A 120 7.46 -2.90 -4.18
CA THR A 120 7.07 -2.05 -3.04
C THR A 120 6.49 -0.72 -3.53
N ALA A 121 7.10 -0.09 -4.54
CA ALA A 121 6.61 1.14 -5.14
C ALA A 121 5.26 0.97 -5.87
N LEU A 122 4.96 -0.25 -6.34
CA LEU A 122 3.67 -0.62 -6.94
C LEU A 122 2.59 -1.00 -5.91
N SER A 123 2.85 -0.84 -4.61
CA SER A 123 1.84 -1.07 -3.59
C SER A 123 0.83 0.10 -3.54
N PRO A 124 -0.46 -0.14 -3.84
CA PRO A 124 -1.48 0.91 -3.81
C PRO A 124 -1.69 1.48 -2.41
N TYR A 125 -1.59 0.66 -1.38
CA TYR A 125 -1.74 1.08 0.01
C TYR A 125 -0.59 1.96 0.48
N LEU A 126 0.63 1.57 0.13
CA LEU A 126 1.81 2.31 0.52
C LEU A 126 1.81 3.69 -0.14
N VAL A 127 1.48 3.75 -1.43
CA VAL A 127 1.41 5.01 -2.19
C VAL A 127 0.32 5.92 -1.62
N ALA A 128 -0.88 5.40 -1.39
CA ALA A 128 -1.98 6.19 -0.85
C ALA A 128 -1.66 6.77 0.53
N LEU A 129 -1.01 5.99 1.41
CA LEU A 129 -0.75 6.40 2.78
C LEU A 129 0.57 7.16 2.98
N ALA A 130 1.43 7.25 1.96
CA ALA A 130 2.74 7.88 2.08
C ALA A 130 2.66 9.41 2.27
N SER A 131 1.65 10.06 1.69
CA SER A 131 1.44 11.51 1.75
C SER A 131 0.52 11.96 2.90
N GLU A 132 -0.02 11.03 3.70
CA GLU A 132 -1.06 11.34 4.68
C GLU A 132 -0.53 12.12 5.90
N THR A 133 -1.12 13.29 6.14
CA THR A 133 -0.74 14.20 7.22
C THR A 133 -1.20 13.73 8.60
N TYR A 134 -2.30 12.98 8.68
CA TYR A 134 -2.80 12.44 9.94
C TYR A 134 -1.93 11.29 10.44
N TRP A 135 -1.63 10.34 9.54
CA TRP A 135 -0.93 9.11 9.90
C TRP A 135 0.59 9.27 9.94
N VAL A 136 1.14 10.19 9.15
CA VAL A 136 2.58 10.47 9.06
C VAL A 136 3.35 9.17 8.89
N MET A 137 2.93 8.35 7.91
CA MET A 137 3.21 6.92 7.89
C MET A 137 4.70 6.54 7.91
N PHE A 138 5.59 7.41 7.42
CA PHE A 138 7.03 7.14 7.46
C PHE A 138 7.53 6.91 8.89
N LEU A 139 6.92 7.55 9.90
CA LEU A 139 7.25 7.34 11.32
C LEU A 139 6.96 5.91 11.78
N SER A 140 5.94 5.25 11.23
CA SER A 140 5.61 3.85 11.53
C SER A 140 6.67 2.87 10.99
N PHE A 141 7.33 3.23 9.88
CA PHE A 141 8.42 2.44 9.29
C PHE A 141 9.78 2.73 9.93
N THR A 142 9.93 3.90 10.55
CA THR A 142 11.23 4.43 11.00
C THR A 142 11.93 3.50 12.00
N PRO A 143 11.28 2.98 13.07
CA PRO A 143 11.95 2.06 13.98
C PRO A 143 12.47 0.79 13.29
N PHE A 144 11.69 0.22 12.36
CA PHE A 144 12.09 -0.98 11.62
C PHE A 144 13.31 -0.70 10.72
N VAL A 145 13.25 0.36 9.92
CA VAL A 145 14.34 0.72 9.00
C VAL A 145 15.59 1.15 9.79
N ALA A 146 15.43 1.90 10.86
CA ALA A 146 16.53 2.25 11.76
C ALA A 146 17.17 1.00 12.36
N ALA A 147 16.37 0.03 12.83
CA ALA A 147 16.90 -1.23 13.32
C ALA A 147 17.67 -1.98 12.22
N PHE A 148 17.09 -2.11 11.03
CA PHE A 148 17.68 -2.79 9.89
C PHE A 148 19.01 -2.16 9.46
N CYS A 149 19.08 -0.84 9.42
CA CYS A 149 20.27 -0.12 8.99
C CYS A 149 21.33 0.00 10.08
N LEU A 150 20.95 0.24 11.33
CA LEU A 150 21.91 0.57 12.39
C LEU A 150 22.40 -0.65 13.16
N TYR A 151 21.62 -1.73 13.23
CA TYR A 151 21.98 -2.92 14.02
C TYR A 151 23.35 -3.53 13.64
N PRO A 152 23.72 -3.68 12.35
CA PRO A 152 25.04 -4.19 11.97
C PRO A 152 26.22 -3.35 12.51
N ARG A 153 25.96 -2.11 12.92
CA ARG A 153 26.98 -1.17 13.42
C ARG A 153 27.12 -1.23 14.95
N VAL A 154 26.23 -1.92 15.66
CA VAL A 154 26.24 -2.06 17.13
C VAL A 154 27.53 -2.73 17.62
N GLN A 155 28.12 -3.62 16.82
CA GLN A 155 29.36 -4.31 17.13
C GLN A 155 30.62 -3.41 17.12
N ARG A 156 30.51 -2.16 16.63
CA ARG A 156 31.64 -1.21 16.57
C ARG A 156 32.05 -0.64 17.92
N GLY A 157 31.25 -0.87 18.97
CA GLY A 157 31.54 -0.42 20.34
C GLY A 157 30.30 0.07 21.09
N GLU A 158 30.46 0.34 22.38
CA GLU A 158 29.34 0.71 23.26
C GLU A 158 28.61 1.98 22.83
N LEU A 159 29.34 3.01 22.35
CA LEU A 159 28.72 4.23 21.86
C LEU A 159 27.76 3.97 20.69
N ALA A 160 28.13 3.06 19.78
CA ALA A 160 27.26 2.68 18.66
C ALA A 160 26.01 1.94 19.15
N ARG A 161 26.16 1.09 20.18
CA ARG A 161 25.04 0.41 20.85
C ARG A 161 24.08 1.41 21.51
N TRP A 162 24.59 2.38 22.27
CA TRP A 162 23.73 3.38 22.92
C TRP A 162 23.06 4.31 21.92
N LYS A 163 23.76 4.72 20.85
CA LYS A 163 23.16 5.47 19.73
C LYS A 163 22.02 4.67 19.07
N PHE A 164 22.23 3.38 18.84
CA PHE A 164 21.20 2.50 18.29
C PHE A 164 19.95 2.45 19.18
N LEU A 165 20.12 2.24 20.49
CA LEU A 165 19.00 2.20 21.44
C LEU A 165 18.28 3.55 21.54
N ALA A 166 19.03 4.66 21.58
CA ALA A 166 18.48 6.00 21.61
C ALA A 166 17.65 6.30 20.35
N VAL A 167 18.14 5.92 19.17
CA VAL A 167 17.39 6.09 17.91
C VAL A 167 16.10 5.27 17.93
N LEU A 168 16.13 4.02 18.42
CA LEU A 168 14.90 3.21 18.52
C LEU A 168 13.89 3.81 19.49
N GLY A 169 14.33 4.18 20.70
CA GLY A 169 13.47 4.80 21.71
C GLY A 169 12.88 6.12 21.23
N LEU A 170 13.71 6.98 20.62
CA LEU A 170 13.26 8.27 20.08
C LEU A 170 12.30 8.11 18.90
N SER A 171 12.55 7.15 18.00
CA SER A 171 11.67 6.90 16.86
C SER A 171 10.28 6.46 17.32
N VAL A 172 10.20 5.59 18.32
CA VAL A 172 8.92 5.16 18.92
C VAL A 172 8.26 6.31 19.68
N LEU A 173 9.02 7.07 20.49
CA LEU A 173 8.52 8.27 21.18
C LEU A 173 7.86 9.24 20.20
N VAL A 174 8.57 9.65 19.14
CA VAL A 174 8.06 10.60 18.15
C VAL A 174 6.82 10.04 17.45
N LYS A 175 6.83 8.77 17.03
CA LYS A 175 5.65 8.13 16.43
C LYS A 175 4.46 8.16 17.41
N SER A 176 4.66 7.80 18.67
CA SER A 176 3.60 7.75 19.68
C SER A 176 3.07 9.12 20.09
N LEU A 177 3.89 10.17 20.07
CA LEU A 177 3.44 11.56 20.24
C LEU A 177 2.57 12.02 19.06
N CYS A 178 2.80 11.47 17.87
CA CYS A 178 1.97 11.72 16.69
C CYS A 178 0.71 10.86 16.64
N GLY A 179 0.63 9.73 17.36
CA GLY A 179 -0.53 8.83 17.38
C GLY A 179 -0.16 7.40 17.81
N TYR A 180 -1.10 6.68 18.42
CA TYR A 180 -0.88 5.33 18.98
C TYR A 180 -1.24 4.18 18.06
N GLU A 181 -1.56 4.48 16.81
CA GLU A 181 -2.05 3.48 15.90
C GLU A 181 -0.89 2.62 15.42
N PHE A 182 -1.17 1.32 15.35
CA PHE A 182 -0.22 0.28 15.00
C PHE A 182 0.93 0.12 16.00
N THR A 183 0.80 0.64 17.23
CA THR A 183 1.89 0.67 18.23
C THR A 183 2.54 -0.71 18.42
N SER A 184 1.76 -1.78 18.58
CA SER A 184 2.34 -3.11 18.78
C SER A 184 3.12 -3.60 17.55
N THR A 185 2.67 -3.27 16.35
CA THR A 185 3.39 -3.55 15.10
C THR A 185 4.68 -2.74 15.00
N VAL A 186 4.63 -1.44 15.34
CA VAL A 186 5.80 -0.54 15.36
C VAL A 186 6.85 -1.01 16.37
N LEU A 187 6.44 -1.53 17.53
CA LEU A 187 7.32 -2.08 18.56
C LEU A 187 7.95 -3.42 18.16
N LEU A 188 7.19 -4.30 17.51
CA LEU A 188 7.66 -5.65 17.14
C LEU A 188 8.49 -5.66 15.85
N ALA A 189 8.26 -4.74 14.92
CA ALA A 189 8.95 -4.74 13.64
C ALA A 189 10.50 -4.63 13.77
N PRO A 190 11.07 -3.76 14.64
CA PRO A 190 12.51 -3.71 14.91
C PRO A 190 13.10 -5.05 15.37
N CYS A 191 12.37 -5.83 16.16
CA CYS A 191 12.82 -7.15 16.62
C CYS A 191 13.02 -8.11 15.44
N VAL A 192 12.16 -8.03 14.42
CA VAL A 192 12.29 -8.80 13.18
C VAL A 192 13.54 -8.38 12.39
N ALA A 193 13.83 -7.08 12.34
CA ALA A 193 15.05 -6.57 11.68
C ALA A 193 16.34 -7.00 12.41
N ILE A 194 16.33 -7.05 13.74
CA ILE A 194 17.45 -7.55 14.53
C ILE A 194 17.67 -9.05 14.26
N LEU A 195 16.59 -9.82 14.31
CA LEU A 195 16.59 -11.24 13.97
C LEU A 195 17.13 -11.51 12.57
N PHE A 196 16.83 -10.62 11.62
CA PHE A 196 17.31 -10.73 10.25
C PHE A 196 18.84 -10.69 10.11
N HIS A 197 19.52 -9.93 10.96
CA HIS A 197 20.97 -9.87 10.94
C HIS A 197 21.61 -11.05 11.68
N GLU A 198 20.94 -11.58 12.70
CA GLU A 198 21.47 -12.67 13.53
C GLU A 198 21.20 -14.09 12.96
N THR A 199 20.22 -14.25 12.08
CA THR A 199 19.81 -15.57 11.50
C THR A 199 20.82 -16.23 10.56
N THR A 200 22.04 -15.70 10.42
CA THR A 200 23.12 -16.42 9.72
C THR A 200 23.70 -17.57 10.54
N GLU A 201 23.45 -17.61 11.86
CA GLU A 201 23.93 -18.66 12.78
C GLU A 201 22.75 -19.42 13.42
N THR A 202 23.02 -20.61 13.96
CA THR A 202 22.06 -21.36 14.79
C THR A 202 21.77 -20.60 16.08
N LEU A 203 20.72 -19.77 16.08
CA LEU A 203 20.36 -18.95 17.23
C LEU A 203 19.83 -19.82 18.38
N GLN A 204 20.57 -19.84 19.48
CA GLN A 204 20.10 -20.41 20.74
C GLN A 204 19.00 -19.51 21.34
N PRO A 205 17.86 -20.06 21.83
CA PRO A 205 16.76 -19.27 22.39
C PRO A 205 17.18 -18.32 23.52
N ARG A 206 18.14 -18.71 24.37
CA ARG A 206 18.66 -17.86 25.44
C ARG A 206 19.39 -16.62 24.91
N ARG A 207 20.16 -16.76 23.82
CA ARG A 207 20.84 -15.65 23.15
C ARG A 207 19.81 -14.73 22.51
N LEU A 208 18.77 -15.29 21.89
CA LEU A 208 17.68 -14.52 21.29
C LEU A 208 17.01 -13.57 22.30
N VAL A 209 16.63 -14.08 23.48
CA VAL A 209 16.01 -13.24 24.52
C VAL A 209 16.94 -12.10 24.91
N LYS A 210 18.22 -12.38 25.18
CA LYS A 210 19.21 -11.35 25.55
C LYS A 210 19.37 -10.27 24.48
N LEU A 211 19.32 -10.64 23.20
CA LEU A 211 19.45 -9.72 22.07
C LEU A 211 18.25 -8.76 21.95
N LEU A 212 17.04 -9.23 22.27
CA LEU A 212 15.82 -8.46 22.08
C LEU A 212 15.40 -7.64 23.30
N VAL A 213 15.83 -8.01 24.52
CA VAL A 213 15.41 -7.32 25.76
C VAL A 213 15.76 -5.84 25.74
N LEU A 214 17.03 -5.48 25.55
CA LEU A 214 17.45 -4.08 25.68
C LEU A 214 16.84 -3.16 24.60
N PRO A 215 16.78 -3.54 23.32
CA PRO A 215 16.04 -2.77 22.31
C PRO A 215 14.55 -2.63 22.65
N SER A 216 13.92 -3.70 23.15
CA SER A 216 12.50 -3.66 23.55
C SER A 216 12.27 -2.70 24.71
N VAL A 217 13.14 -2.71 25.73
CA VAL A 217 13.08 -1.77 26.85
C VAL A 217 13.20 -0.32 26.38
N ALA A 218 14.15 -0.02 25.47
CA ALA A 218 14.31 1.33 24.94
C ALA A 218 13.06 1.82 24.17
N MET A 219 12.45 0.94 23.37
CA MET A 219 11.21 1.25 22.64
C MET A 219 10.01 1.43 23.57
N ILE A 220 9.86 0.55 24.57
CA ILE A 220 8.80 0.66 25.59
C ILE A 220 8.96 1.94 26.40
N ALA A 221 10.19 2.33 26.76
CA ALA A 221 10.46 3.59 27.44
C ALA A 221 10.04 4.80 26.59
N GLY A 222 10.32 4.78 25.28
CA GLY A 222 9.85 5.82 24.35
C GLY A 222 8.32 5.91 24.30
N PHE A 223 7.62 4.78 24.19
CA PHE A 223 6.16 4.73 24.23
C PHE A 223 5.59 5.22 25.57
N ALA A 224 6.13 4.73 26.69
CA ALA A 224 5.69 5.10 28.04
C ALA A 224 5.87 6.61 28.28
N THR A 225 6.98 7.19 27.82
CA THR A 225 7.22 8.63 27.88
C THR A 225 6.15 9.40 27.10
N ALA A 226 5.81 8.97 25.88
CA ALA A 226 4.73 9.58 25.09
C ALA A 226 3.38 9.54 25.83
N MET A 227 3.08 8.39 26.46
CA MET A 227 1.84 8.19 27.21
C MET A 227 1.78 9.09 28.45
N VAL A 228 2.87 9.21 29.21
CA VAL A 228 2.94 10.12 30.37
C VAL A 228 2.73 11.56 29.95
N LEU A 229 3.38 12.01 28.87
CA LEU A 229 3.18 13.36 28.33
C LEU A 229 1.73 13.61 27.90
N HIS A 230 1.11 12.63 27.25
CA HIS A 230 -0.29 12.72 26.84
C HIS A 230 -1.25 12.74 28.02
N LEU A 231 -1.06 11.85 29.02
CA LEU A 231 -1.85 11.84 30.26
C LEU A 231 -1.75 13.18 30.99
N THR A 232 -0.53 13.70 31.11
CA THR A 232 -0.28 15.01 31.74
C THR A 232 -1.01 16.12 31.00
N GLN A 233 -0.90 16.15 29.67
CA GLN A 233 -1.60 17.12 28.83
C GLN A 233 -3.12 17.07 29.02
N ILE A 234 -3.71 15.87 28.97
CA ILE A 234 -5.16 15.70 29.10
C ILE A 234 -5.63 16.09 30.50
N TYR A 235 -4.91 15.68 31.54
CA TYR A 235 -5.25 16.03 32.93
C TYR A 235 -5.16 17.53 33.18
N VAL A 236 -4.10 18.20 32.72
CA VAL A 236 -3.93 19.65 32.90
C VAL A 236 -5.05 20.45 32.23
N LEU A 237 -5.61 19.95 31.12
CA LEU A 237 -6.60 20.69 30.33
C LEU A 237 -8.05 20.34 30.63
N HIS A 238 -8.31 19.10 31.03
CA HIS A 238 -9.67 18.55 31.16
C HIS A 238 -9.89 17.79 32.47
N GLY A 239 -8.89 17.75 33.37
CA GLY A 239 -8.99 17.07 34.66
C GLY A 239 -9.38 15.59 34.53
N GLU A 240 -10.21 15.13 35.46
CA GLU A 240 -10.71 13.75 35.53
C GLU A 240 -11.59 13.38 34.32
N GLU A 241 -12.37 14.33 33.77
CA GLU A 241 -13.21 14.07 32.59
C GLU A 241 -12.35 13.69 31.37
N GLY A 242 -11.21 14.36 31.20
CA GLY A 242 -10.25 14.02 30.17
C GLY A 242 -9.68 12.61 30.33
N LEU A 243 -9.32 12.22 31.56
CA LEU A 243 -8.81 10.88 31.86
C LEU A 243 -9.87 9.80 31.60
N GLN A 244 -11.13 10.07 31.94
CA GLN A 244 -12.25 9.19 31.61
C GLN A 244 -12.42 9.06 30.09
N GLY A 245 -12.36 10.17 29.34
CA GLY A 245 -12.42 10.15 27.88
C GLY A 245 -11.31 9.33 27.22
N LEU A 246 -10.08 9.41 27.74
CA LEU A 246 -8.96 8.58 27.30
C LEU A 246 -9.20 7.10 27.60
N ARG A 247 -9.68 6.77 28.82
CA ARG A 247 -10.01 5.40 29.21
C ARG A 247 -11.10 4.81 28.32
N SER A 248 -12.18 5.55 28.09
CA SER A 248 -13.25 5.15 27.18
C SER A 248 -12.72 4.93 25.76
N SER A 249 -11.84 5.82 25.27
CA SER A 249 -11.19 5.64 23.96
C SER A 249 -10.35 4.36 23.89
N ALA A 250 -9.63 4.02 24.96
CA ALA A 250 -8.86 2.77 25.04
C ALA A 250 -9.78 1.54 25.04
N GLU A 251 -10.85 1.55 25.85
CA GLU A 251 -11.83 0.46 25.93
C GLU A 251 -12.55 0.23 24.60
N LEU A 252 -12.89 1.30 23.87
CA LEU A 252 -13.46 1.21 22.52
C LEU A 252 -12.47 0.53 21.55
N ARG A 253 -11.20 0.92 21.59
CA ARG A 253 -10.18 0.38 20.67
C ARG A 253 -9.81 -1.06 20.95
N THR A 254 -9.80 -1.48 22.22
CA THR A 254 -9.48 -2.86 22.63
C THR A 254 -10.70 -3.79 22.61
N GLY A 255 -11.91 -3.27 22.42
CA GLY A 255 -13.15 -4.06 22.40
C GLY A 255 -13.61 -4.53 23.78
N GLY A 256 -13.69 -3.59 24.74
CA GLY A 256 -14.24 -3.77 26.09
C GLY A 256 -15.77 -4.03 26.12
N SER A 257 -16.34 -4.19 27.32
CA SER A 257 -17.69 -4.76 27.56
C SER A 257 -18.85 -4.04 26.86
N GLY A 258 -18.84 -2.71 26.75
CA GLY A 258 -19.88 -1.94 26.03
C GLY A 258 -19.79 -2.01 24.50
N TYR A 259 -18.68 -2.52 23.96
CA TYR A 259 -18.35 -2.43 22.54
C TYR A 259 -19.00 -3.49 21.65
N ASN A 260 -19.30 -4.67 22.23
CA ASN A 260 -19.86 -5.79 21.48
C ASN A 260 -21.22 -5.44 20.88
N ASN A 261 -22.06 -4.69 21.60
CA ASN A 261 -23.39 -4.29 21.16
C ASN A 261 -23.33 -3.21 20.07
N LEU A 262 -22.48 -2.19 20.26
CA LEU A 262 -22.28 -1.11 19.27
C LEU A 262 -21.69 -1.67 17.96
N THR A 263 -20.73 -2.59 18.04
CA THR A 263 -20.14 -3.23 16.86
C THR A 263 -21.17 -4.06 16.11
N MET A 264 -22.04 -4.77 16.81
CA MET A 264 -23.12 -5.55 16.18
C MET A 264 -24.17 -4.65 15.53
N GLN A 265 -24.49 -3.50 16.11
CA GLN A 265 -25.46 -2.55 15.54
C GLN A 265 -24.90 -1.80 14.32
N VAL A 266 -23.60 -1.48 14.34
CA VAL A 266 -23.00 -0.58 13.35
C VAL A 266 -22.23 -1.34 12.27
N VAL A 267 -21.45 -2.35 12.65
CA VAL A 267 -20.50 -3.01 11.73
C VAL A 267 -21.09 -4.28 11.11
N ALA A 268 -21.98 -5.00 11.80
CA ALA A 268 -22.61 -6.17 11.19
C ALA A 268 -23.41 -5.80 9.92
N PRO A 269 -24.19 -4.69 9.88
CA PRO A 269 -24.85 -4.24 8.64
C PRO A 269 -23.86 -3.86 7.52
N GLU A 270 -22.74 -3.24 7.84
CA GLU A 270 -21.70 -2.90 6.85
C GLU A 270 -21.01 -4.16 6.30
N VAL A 271 -20.70 -5.13 7.15
CA VAL A 271 -20.13 -6.41 6.71
C VAL A 271 -21.13 -7.14 5.80
N LEU A 272 -22.42 -7.12 6.15
CA LEU A 272 -23.49 -7.64 5.30
C LEU A 272 -23.56 -6.92 3.96
N SER A 273 -23.51 -5.58 3.93
CA SER A 273 -23.60 -4.82 2.68
C SER A 273 -22.38 -5.07 1.78
N GLN A 274 -21.17 -5.11 2.33
CA GLN A 274 -19.96 -5.44 1.57
C GLN A 274 -19.97 -6.88 1.06
N MET A 275 -20.42 -7.83 1.87
CA MET A 275 -20.57 -9.23 1.45
C MET A 275 -21.64 -9.39 0.37
N ARG A 276 -22.77 -8.68 0.45
CA ARG A 276 -23.80 -8.64 -0.59
C ARG A 276 -23.26 -8.07 -1.89
N LEU A 277 -22.56 -6.94 -1.82
CA LEU A 277 -21.92 -6.33 -2.99
C LEU A 277 -20.89 -7.28 -3.63
N GLN A 278 -20.07 -7.97 -2.82
CA GLN A 278 -19.13 -8.97 -3.33
C GLN A 278 -19.85 -10.17 -3.97
N ARG A 279 -20.96 -10.62 -3.39
CA ARG A 279 -21.80 -11.68 -3.97
C ARG A 279 -22.36 -11.23 -5.33
N GLU A 280 -22.92 -10.03 -5.42
CA GLU A 280 -23.47 -9.49 -6.67
C GLU A 280 -22.38 -9.36 -7.73
N LEU A 281 -21.21 -8.84 -7.36
CA LEU A 281 -20.07 -8.75 -8.27
C LEU A 281 -19.61 -10.13 -8.74
N LEU A 282 -19.49 -11.11 -7.83
CA LEU A 282 -19.07 -12.47 -8.17
C LEU A 282 -20.11 -13.20 -9.03
N ALA A 283 -21.40 -13.06 -8.71
CA ALA A 283 -22.50 -13.62 -9.48
C ALA A 283 -22.53 -13.04 -10.89
N ASN A 284 -22.38 -11.71 -11.02
CA ASN A 284 -22.29 -11.04 -12.31
C ASN A 284 -21.04 -11.43 -13.12
N GLN A 285 -19.93 -11.77 -12.45
CA GLN A 285 -18.67 -12.14 -13.11
C GLN A 285 -18.57 -13.62 -13.48
N THR A 286 -19.16 -14.51 -12.69
CA THR A 286 -18.96 -15.98 -12.81
C THR A 286 -20.22 -16.75 -13.15
N GLY A 287 -21.40 -16.12 -13.05
CA GLY A 287 -22.71 -16.80 -13.14
C GLY A 287 -23.02 -17.69 -11.93
N VAL A 288 -22.17 -17.70 -10.89
CA VAL A 288 -22.34 -18.54 -9.70
C VAL A 288 -22.93 -17.72 -8.56
N GLU A 289 -24.15 -18.05 -8.14
CA GLU A 289 -24.76 -17.48 -6.94
C GLU A 289 -24.26 -18.20 -5.67
N LEU A 290 -23.67 -17.45 -4.74
CA LEU A 290 -23.30 -17.98 -3.43
C LEU A 290 -24.54 -18.07 -2.50
N PRO A 291 -24.69 -19.16 -1.72
CA PRO A 291 -25.85 -19.34 -0.82
C PRO A 291 -25.93 -18.31 0.31
N ASP A 292 -27.12 -17.76 0.56
CA ASP A 292 -27.39 -16.77 1.63
C ASP A 292 -26.97 -17.23 3.04
N ARG A 293 -27.03 -18.55 3.30
CA ARG A 293 -26.70 -19.14 4.60
C ARG A 293 -25.25 -18.94 5.02
N LEU A 294 -24.31 -18.80 4.08
CA LEU A 294 -22.90 -18.50 4.41
C LEU A 294 -22.75 -17.08 4.97
N PHE A 295 -23.56 -16.14 4.47
CA PHE A 295 -23.49 -14.72 4.82
C PHE A 295 -24.28 -14.38 6.08
N THR A 296 -25.46 -14.96 6.27
CA THR A 296 -26.24 -14.81 7.52
C THR A 296 -25.45 -15.38 8.72
N LYS A 297 -24.80 -16.52 8.54
CA LYS A 297 -23.91 -17.09 9.57
C LYS A 297 -22.69 -16.22 9.87
N ALA A 298 -22.17 -15.47 8.89
CA ALA A 298 -21.00 -14.61 9.07
C ALA A 298 -21.27 -13.43 10.02
N THR A 299 -22.53 -12.98 10.10
CA THR A 299 -22.97 -11.88 10.96
C THR A 299 -23.65 -12.31 12.25
N GLU A 300 -23.81 -13.62 12.48
CA GLU A 300 -24.27 -14.18 13.75
C GLU A 300 -23.16 -14.10 14.81
N GLY A 301 -23.06 -12.94 15.44
CA GLY A 301 -22.24 -12.72 16.62
C GLY A 301 -20.87 -12.11 16.34
N TYR A 302 -20.45 -11.28 17.28
CA TYR A 302 -19.24 -10.44 17.21
C TYR A 302 -17.97 -11.22 16.81
N ARG A 303 -17.78 -12.44 17.34
CA ARG A 303 -16.59 -13.26 17.04
C ARG A 303 -16.50 -13.63 15.56
N ARG A 304 -17.62 -13.91 14.90
CA ARG A 304 -17.64 -14.25 13.47
C ARG A 304 -17.39 -13.03 12.62
N VAL A 305 -18.01 -11.89 12.95
CA VAL A 305 -17.74 -10.60 12.29
C VAL A 305 -16.26 -10.22 12.35
N VAL A 306 -15.65 -10.32 13.55
CA VAL A 306 -14.21 -10.10 13.73
C VAL A 306 -13.41 -11.07 12.88
N PHE A 307 -13.72 -12.37 12.91
CA PHE A 307 -13.02 -13.38 12.12
C PHE A 307 -13.08 -13.13 10.61
N PHE A 308 -14.25 -12.80 10.06
CA PHE A 308 -14.39 -12.49 8.63
C PHE A 308 -13.66 -11.20 8.24
N ARG A 309 -13.70 -10.18 9.10
CA ARG A 309 -12.87 -8.99 8.92
C ARG A 309 -11.39 -9.37 8.93
N LEU A 310 -10.92 -10.18 9.87
CA LEU A 310 -9.52 -10.62 9.90
C LEU A 310 -9.11 -11.33 8.59
N LEU A 311 -9.95 -12.24 8.09
CA LEU A 311 -9.72 -12.89 6.81
C LEU A 311 -9.66 -11.88 5.66
N SER A 312 -10.56 -10.90 5.61
CA SER A 312 -10.58 -9.90 4.53
C SER A 312 -9.28 -9.10 4.42
N HIS A 313 -8.56 -8.89 5.53
CA HIS A 313 -7.26 -8.21 5.52
C HIS A 313 -6.20 -9.01 4.76
N LEU A 314 -6.25 -10.35 4.82
CA LEU A 314 -5.35 -11.21 4.05
C LEU A 314 -5.65 -11.13 2.54
N TRP A 315 -6.89 -10.82 2.16
CA TRP A 315 -7.29 -10.68 0.75
C TRP A 315 -6.97 -9.31 0.13
N LEU A 316 -6.46 -8.35 0.91
CA LEU A 316 -6.14 -7.02 0.41
C LEU A 316 -4.99 -7.04 -0.60
N PRO A 317 -5.02 -6.20 -1.65
CA PRO A 317 -3.92 -6.10 -2.62
C PRO A 317 -2.61 -5.70 -1.95
N ALA A 318 -1.58 -6.53 -2.09
CA ALA A 318 -0.21 -6.25 -1.69
C ALA A 318 0.55 -5.43 -2.75
N PHE A 319 0.32 -5.70 -4.03
CA PHE A 319 0.87 -4.93 -5.15
C PHE A 319 -0.07 -4.99 -6.36
N ALA A 320 -0.03 -3.94 -7.18
CA ALA A 320 -0.79 -3.86 -8.42
C ALA A 320 0.13 -4.17 -9.60
N LEU A 321 -0.21 -5.20 -10.39
CA LEU A 321 0.44 -5.40 -11.68
C LEU A 321 -0.23 -4.51 -12.74
N PRO A 322 0.55 -3.70 -13.47
CA PRO A 322 0.02 -2.83 -14.50
C PRO A 322 -0.57 -3.60 -15.69
N GLY A 323 -1.83 -3.32 -16.02
CA GLY A 323 -2.30 -3.18 -17.40
C GLY A 323 -2.22 -4.38 -18.36
N VAL A 324 -2.57 -5.59 -17.94
CA VAL A 324 -2.88 -6.67 -18.90
C VAL A 324 -4.38 -6.66 -19.22
N ARG A 325 -4.79 -5.92 -20.26
CA ARG A 325 -6.12 -6.07 -20.90
C ARG A 325 -6.11 -7.29 -21.83
N LEU A 326 -6.01 -8.49 -21.27
CA LEU A 326 -6.22 -9.75 -22.00
C LEU A 326 -7.74 -10.02 -22.11
N GLY A 327 -8.51 -9.14 -22.76
CA GLY A 327 -9.96 -9.35 -22.95
C GLY A 327 -10.81 -9.55 -21.68
N MET A 328 -10.19 -9.47 -20.50
CA MET A 328 -10.81 -9.52 -19.20
C MET A 328 -11.10 -8.09 -18.74
N PRO A 329 -12.19 -7.87 -17.98
CA PRO A 329 -12.54 -6.56 -17.43
C PRO A 329 -11.39 -5.91 -16.66
N THR A 330 -11.47 -4.61 -16.42
CA THR A 330 -10.48 -3.71 -15.79
C THR A 330 -9.94 -4.09 -14.40
N ASP A 331 -10.19 -5.30 -13.94
CA ASP A 331 -9.81 -5.87 -12.66
C ASP A 331 -8.55 -6.75 -12.85
N ALA A 332 -7.38 -6.11 -13.01
CA ALA A 332 -6.10 -6.83 -13.01
C ALA A 332 -6.01 -7.76 -11.77
N PRO A 333 -5.34 -8.93 -11.85
CA PRO A 333 -5.15 -9.80 -10.70
C PRO A 333 -4.31 -9.06 -9.66
N ARG A 334 -5.01 -8.51 -8.67
CA ARG A 334 -4.45 -7.92 -7.47
C ARG A 334 -3.84 -9.05 -6.67
N ALA A 335 -2.52 -9.11 -6.65
CA ALA A 335 -1.80 -10.02 -5.77
C ALA A 335 -2.16 -9.67 -4.33
N SER A 336 -2.84 -10.57 -3.61
CA SER A 336 -3.23 -10.31 -2.23
C SER A 336 -2.07 -10.51 -1.26
N ILE A 337 -2.19 -9.94 -0.06
CA ILE A 337 -1.27 -10.18 1.06
C ILE A 337 -1.22 -11.69 1.38
N ALA A 338 -2.34 -12.40 1.28
CA ALA A 338 -2.45 -13.84 1.42
C ALA A 338 -1.59 -14.56 0.38
N MET A 339 -1.64 -14.12 -0.88
CA MET A 339 -0.79 -14.69 -1.93
C MET A 339 0.69 -14.45 -1.65
N GLY A 340 1.06 -13.26 -1.16
CA GLY A 340 2.42 -12.97 -0.68
C GLY A 340 2.85 -13.88 0.48
N THR A 341 1.94 -14.14 1.43
CA THR A 341 2.17 -15.02 2.59
C THR A 341 2.33 -16.48 2.16
N VAL A 342 1.44 -16.98 1.30
CA VAL A 342 1.49 -18.34 0.74
C VAL A 342 2.76 -18.51 -0.07
N MET A 343 3.12 -17.53 -0.89
CA MET A 343 4.36 -17.58 -1.67
C MET A 343 5.59 -17.58 -0.76
N ALA A 344 5.65 -16.72 0.26
CA ALA A 344 6.73 -16.75 1.26
C ALA A 344 6.80 -18.10 1.99
N ALA A 345 5.66 -18.70 2.33
CA ALA A 345 5.59 -20.01 2.98
C ALA A 345 6.07 -21.15 2.06
N LEU A 346 5.63 -21.16 0.80
CA LEU A 346 6.07 -22.12 -0.21
C LEU A 346 7.57 -21.97 -0.47
N LEU A 347 8.08 -20.74 -0.49
CA LEU A 347 9.51 -20.47 -0.65
C LEU A 347 10.31 -20.91 0.56
N ALA A 348 9.82 -20.67 1.78
CA ALA A 348 10.44 -21.17 3.00
C ALA A 348 10.47 -22.71 2.99
N ALA A 349 9.38 -23.38 2.60
CA ALA A 349 9.31 -24.84 2.52
C ALA A 349 10.25 -25.41 1.44
N ALA A 350 10.25 -24.81 0.24
CA ALA A 350 11.13 -25.21 -0.85
C ALA A 350 12.61 -24.98 -0.50
N ALA A 351 12.94 -23.84 0.11
CA ALA A 351 14.28 -23.54 0.57
C ALA A 351 14.69 -24.41 1.77
N PHE A 352 13.77 -24.80 2.66
CA PHE A 352 14.05 -25.70 3.78
C PHE A 352 14.52 -27.09 3.33
N THR A 353 13.82 -27.67 2.34
CA THR A 353 14.22 -28.98 1.78
C THR A 353 15.59 -28.92 1.11
N ARG A 354 15.97 -27.76 0.57
CA ARG A 354 17.26 -27.51 -0.09
C ARG A 354 18.34 -26.92 0.81
N ARG A 355 17.98 -26.44 2.00
CA ARG A 355 18.87 -25.83 3.02
C ARG A 355 20.04 -26.75 3.36
N ARG A 356 19.82 -28.06 3.27
CA ARG A 356 20.82 -29.09 3.53
C ARG A 356 21.93 -29.19 2.46
N ARG A 357 21.85 -28.44 1.34
CA ARG A 357 22.74 -28.65 0.18
C ARG A 357 23.50 -27.41 -0.30
N ASN A 358 23.00 -26.17 -0.17
CA ASN A 358 23.64 -24.99 -0.76
C ASN A 358 23.55 -23.71 0.12
N PRO A 359 24.64 -22.93 0.31
CA PRO A 359 24.64 -21.68 1.08
C PRO A 359 23.68 -20.60 0.58
N GLY A 360 23.52 -20.45 -0.74
CA GLY A 360 22.54 -19.52 -1.32
C GLY A 360 21.10 -19.86 -0.93
N GLU A 361 20.76 -21.14 -0.81
CA GLU A 361 19.41 -21.57 -0.41
C GLU A 361 19.16 -21.31 1.08
N GLN A 362 20.20 -21.28 1.91
CA GLN A 362 20.08 -20.86 3.30
C GLN A 362 19.64 -19.40 3.41
N VAL A 363 20.22 -18.50 2.62
CA VAL A 363 19.83 -17.08 2.63
C VAL A 363 18.35 -16.90 2.26
N LEU A 364 17.88 -17.56 1.20
CA LEU A 364 16.47 -17.50 0.80
C LEU A 364 15.55 -18.09 1.86
N PHE A 365 15.94 -19.21 2.49
CA PHE A 365 15.22 -19.79 3.61
C PHE A 365 15.05 -18.81 4.77
N HIS A 366 16.14 -18.20 5.25
CA HIS A 366 16.08 -17.28 6.40
C HIS A 366 15.25 -16.04 6.09
N VAL A 367 15.42 -15.41 4.91
CA VAL A 367 14.61 -14.25 4.51
C VAL A 367 13.13 -14.62 4.41
N SER A 368 12.80 -15.79 3.86
CA SER A 368 11.41 -16.26 3.76
C SER A 368 10.81 -16.59 5.12
N ALA A 369 11.55 -17.28 6.00
CA ALA A 369 11.10 -17.59 7.35
C ALA A 369 10.89 -16.33 8.20
N LEU A 370 11.77 -15.33 8.07
CA LEU A 370 11.61 -14.04 8.73
C LEU A 370 10.47 -13.22 8.14
N SER A 371 10.20 -13.36 6.84
CA SER A 371 9.01 -12.76 6.22
C SER A 371 7.72 -13.35 6.81
N LEU A 372 7.71 -14.64 7.17
CA LEU A 372 6.58 -15.25 7.89
C LEU A 372 6.48 -14.75 9.34
N LEU A 373 7.61 -14.72 10.06
CA LEU A 373 7.65 -14.18 11.43
C LEU A 373 7.25 -12.70 11.48
N ALA A 374 7.54 -11.94 10.41
CA ALA A 374 7.14 -10.55 10.28
C ALA A 374 5.62 -10.34 10.34
N PHE A 375 4.80 -11.35 10.03
CA PHE A 375 3.36 -11.27 10.19
C PHE A 375 2.91 -11.28 11.66
N LEU A 376 3.74 -11.74 12.60
CA LEU A 376 3.40 -11.65 14.02
C LEU A 376 3.21 -10.20 14.47
N ALA A 377 3.94 -9.26 13.87
CA ALA A 377 3.82 -7.83 14.17
C ALA A 377 2.42 -7.26 13.81
N PRO A 378 1.89 -7.38 12.58
CA PRO A 378 0.51 -6.98 12.29
C PRO A 378 -0.52 -7.82 13.05
N PHE A 379 -0.33 -9.14 13.21
CA PHE A 379 -1.24 -9.98 13.98
C PHE A 379 -1.35 -9.55 15.46
N SER A 380 -0.28 -9.03 16.06
CA SER A 380 -0.36 -8.51 17.43
C SER A 380 -1.38 -7.37 17.57
N TRP A 381 -1.47 -6.50 16.57
CA TRP A 381 -2.42 -5.39 16.55
C TRP A 381 -3.85 -5.90 16.38
N LEU A 382 -4.04 -6.96 15.60
CA LEU A 382 -5.34 -7.64 15.45
C LEU A 382 -5.89 -8.15 16.78
N ILE A 383 -5.02 -8.57 17.68
CA ILE A 383 -5.39 -9.07 19.00
C ILE A 383 -5.64 -7.92 19.97
N LEU A 384 -4.71 -6.96 20.04
CA LEU A 384 -4.73 -5.89 21.04
C LEU A 384 -5.75 -4.79 20.72
N ALA A 385 -5.88 -4.41 19.45
CA ALA A 385 -6.76 -3.34 18.99
C ALA A 385 -7.95 -3.89 18.18
N LYS A 386 -8.45 -5.07 18.57
CA LYS A 386 -9.53 -5.78 17.86
C LYS A 386 -10.77 -4.90 17.64
N GLY A 387 -11.06 -3.99 18.57
CA GLY A 387 -12.20 -3.09 18.46
C GLY A 387 -11.98 -2.10 17.32
N HIS A 388 -10.84 -1.41 17.33
CA HIS A 388 -10.46 -0.46 16.29
C HIS A 388 -10.38 -1.10 14.89
N MET A 389 -9.85 -2.33 14.85
CA MET A 389 -9.69 -3.11 13.63
C MET A 389 -11.00 -3.36 12.87
N VAL A 390 -12.09 -3.59 13.60
CA VAL A 390 -13.38 -3.94 13.00
C VAL A 390 -14.02 -2.75 12.28
N PHE A 391 -13.75 -1.53 12.73
CA PHE A 391 -14.33 -0.29 12.19
C PHE A 391 -13.50 0.37 11.10
N HIS A 392 -12.21 0.07 11.03
CA HIS A 392 -11.31 0.67 10.05
C HIS A 392 -10.65 -0.37 9.13
N PRO A 393 -11.42 -1.26 8.48
CA PRO A 393 -10.87 -2.38 7.69
C PRO A 393 -9.87 -1.93 6.61
N PHE A 394 -10.01 -0.68 6.15
CA PHE A 394 -9.19 -0.09 5.11
C PHE A 394 -7.79 0.31 5.58
N ILE A 395 -7.63 0.97 6.74
CA ILE A 395 -6.29 1.38 7.21
C ILE A 395 -5.45 0.18 7.60
N ASN A 396 -6.10 -0.88 8.07
CA ASN A 396 -5.43 -2.04 8.62
C ASN A 396 -4.63 -2.84 7.59
N GLY A 397 -4.86 -2.65 6.29
CA GLY A 397 -4.00 -3.22 5.25
C GLY A 397 -2.54 -2.76 5.38
N ILE A 398 -2.32 -1.54 5.88
CA ILE A 398 -0.97 -0.98 6.04
C ILE A 398 -0.14 -1.70 7.11
N LEU A 399 -0.80 -2.34 8.07
CA LEU A 399 -0.14 -3.13 9.13
C LEU A 399 0.76 -4.20 8.53
N PHE A 400 0.31 -4.83 7.45
CA PHE A 400 1.04 -5.89 6.79
C PHE A 400 2.20 -5.37 5.93
N HIS A 401 2.29 -4.05 5.72
CA HIS A 401 3.40 -3.44 4.99
C HIS A 401 4.65 -3.28 5.87
N VAL A 402 4.47 -3.20 7.20
CA VAL A 402 5.57 -3.10 8.18
C VAL A 402 5.56 -4.31 9.13
N PRO A 403 6.59 -5.17 9.15
CA PRO A 403 7.70 -5.30 8.19
C PRO A 403 7.44 -6.37 7.10
N ALA A 404 6.27 -7.02 7.13
CA ALA A 404 6.03 -8.26 6.39
C ALA A 404 6.15 -8.10 4.87
N LEU A 405 5.51 -7.08 4.29
CA LEU A 405 5.59 -6.86 2.84
C LEU A 405 7.01 -6.52 2.38
N LEU A 406 7.76 -5.70 3.12
CA LEU A 406 9.12 -5.33 2.74
C LEU A 406 10.05 -6.54 2.65
N LEU A 407 9.98 -7.41 3.67
CA LEU A 407 10.77 -8.65 3.68
C LEU A 407 10.24 -9.67 2.65
N GLY A 408 8.92 -9.75 2.48
CA GLY A 408 8.29 -10.60 1.46
C GLY A 408 8.68 -10.21 0.03
N ASN A 409 8.67 -8.90 -0.28
CA ASN A 409 9.11 -8.38 -1.58
C ASN A 409 10.61 -8.63 -1.79
N LEU A 410 11.42 -8.57 -0.74
CA LEU A 410 12.84 -8.94 -0.80
C LEU A 410 13.04 -10.43 -1.08
N ALA A 411 12.27 -11.31 -0.43
CA ALA A 411 12.28 -12.76 -0.69
C ALA A 411 11.87 -13.07 -2.14
N LEU A 412 10.83 -12.41 -2.63
CA LEU A 412 10.36 -12.55 -4.01
C LEU A 412 11.40 -12.02 -5.01
N GLY A 413 12.00 -10.87 -4.73
CA GLY A 413 13.08 -10.31 -5.55
C GLY A 413 14.27 -11.27 -5.66
N LEU A 414 14.65 -11.91 -4.55
CA LEU A 414 15.69 -12.94 -4.52
C LEU A 414 15.33 -14.15 -5.40
N LEU A 415 14.09 -14.62 -5.32
CA LEU A 415 13.60 -15.72 -6.15
C LEU A 415 13.64 -15.36 -7.63
N LEU A 416 13.05 -14.22 -8.00
CA LEU A 416 12.96 -13.79 -9.39
C LEU A 416 14.35 -13.57 -9.99
N ALA A 417 15.25 -12.94 -9.25
CA ALA A 417 16.64 -12.75 -9.69
C ALA A 417 17.37 -14.09 -9.95
N ARG A 418 17.07 -15.15 -9.18
CA ARG A 418 17.62 -16.50 -9.42
C ARG A 418 17.00 -17.21 -10.62
N ALA A 419 15.75 -16.90 -10.94
CA ALA A 419 15.08 -17.41 -12.12
C ALA A 419 15.62 -16.77 -13.42
N MET A 420 16.10 -15.52 -13.36
CA MET A 420 16.51 -14.74 -14.54
C MET A 420 17.51 -15.44 -15.47
N PRO A 421 18.59 -16.11 -15.02
CA PRO A 421 19.49 -16.82 -15.91
C PRO A 421 18.79 -17.90 -16.76
N ALA A 422 17.94 -18.72 -16.16
CA ALA A 422 17.18 -19.76 -16.87
C ALA A 422 16.21 -19.16 -17.90
N VAL A 423 15.64 -18.00 -17.55
CA VAL A 423 14.74 -17.23 -18.41
C VAL A 423 15.47 -16.66 -19.61
N PHE A 424 16.63 -16.03 -19.41
CA PHE A 424 17.46 -15.53 -20.49
C PHE A 424 17.95 -16.68 -21.39
N SER A 425 18.31 -17.83 -20.81
CA SER A 425 18.64 -19.02 -21.59
C SER A 425 17.45 -19.51 -22.42
N ALA A 426 16.25 -19.58 -21.85
CA ALA A 426 15.04 -19.98 -22.58
C ALA A 426 14.69 -18.99 -23.69
N TYR A 427 14.82 -17.68 -23.43
CA TYR A 427 14.59 -16.63 -24.43
C TYR A 427 15.63 -16.67 -25.53
N ALA A 428 16.91 -16.88 -25.21
CA ALA A 428 17.98 -17.03 -26.19
C ALA A 428 17.76 -18.27 -27.09
N VAL A 429 17.28 -19.38 -26.52
CA VAL A 429 16.89 -20.57 -27.28
C VAL A 429 15.68 -20.28 -28.17
N ALA A 430 14.63 -19.65 -27.64
CA ALA A 430 13.45 -19.28 -28.41
C ALA A 430 13.79 -18.29 -29.55
N ALA A 431 14.66 -17.30 -29.29
CA ALA A 431 15.14 -16.35 -30.28
C ALA A 431 15.98 -17.03 -31.37
N ARG A 432 16.76 -18.07 -31.04
CA ARG A 432 17.46 -18.90 -32.05
C ARG A 432 16.49 -19.71 -32.90
N VAL A 433 15.44 -20.27 -32.29
CA VAL A 433 14.43 -21.09 -32.97
C VAL A 433 13.54 -20.23 -33.89
N VAL A 434 13.12 -19.05 -33.43
CA VAL A 434 12.24 -18.14 -34.19
C VAL A 434 13.04 -17.29 -35.19
N GLY A 435 14.30 -16.96 -34.88
CA GLY A 435 15.11 -16.04 -35.67
C GLY A 435 15.84 -16.67 -36.86
N GLY A 436 15.87 -18.00 -37.01
CA GLY A 436 16.44 -18.73 -38.16
C GLY A 436 17.95 -18.56 -38.43
N ARG A 437 18.58 -17.44 -38.04
CA ARG A 437 20.02 -17.12 -38.19
C ARG A 437 20.41 -16.03 -37.19
N TRP A 438 20.63 -16.40 -35.94
CA TRP A 438 21.46 -15.55 -35.06
C TRP A 438 22.67 -16.35 -34.61
N GLN A 439 23.73 -16.30 -35.43
CA GLN A 439 25.06 -16.71 -35.02
C GLN A 439 25.57 -15.68 -34.01
N ALA A 440 25.62 -16.04 -32.74
CA ALA A 440 26.31 -15.24 -31.74
C ALA A 440 27.79 -15.20 -32.13
N PRO A 441 28.43 -14.02 -32.26
CA PRO A 441 29.86 -13.96 -32.55
C PRO A 441 30.62 -14.64 -31.42
N GLU A 442 31.44 -15.64 -31.77
CA GLU A 442 32.34 -16.27 -30.81
C GLU A 442 33.35 -15.24 -30.32
N GLY A 443 33.43 -15.10 -29.00
CA GLY A 443 34.35 -14.17 -28.34
C GLY A 443 33.67 -12.89 -27.85
N THR A 444 33.24 -12.91 -26.59
CA THR A 444 33.65 -11.96 -25.53
C THR A 444 32.55 -11.87 -24.46
N VAL A 445 32.98 -12.01 -23.20
CA VAL A 445 32.21 -11.69 -21.98
C VAL A 445 31.59 -10.28 -22.06
N GLU A 446 32.18 -9.39 -22.85
CA GLU A 446 31.74 -8.02 -23.11
C GLU A 446 30.45 -7.93 -23.95
N ALA A 447 30.23 -8.84 -24.91
CA ALA A 447 28.98 -8.92 -25.67
C ALA A 447 27.80 -9.33 -24.78
N ASN A 448 28.05 -10.23 -23.81
CA ASN A 448 27.07 -10.59 -22.78
C ASN A 448 26.78 -9.42 -21.83
N ARG A 449 27.79 -8.61 -21.45
CA ARG A 449 27.56 -7.39 -20.65
C ARG A 449 26.71 -6.35 -21.38
N ARG A 450 26.95 -6.13 -22.68
CA ARG A 450 26.14 -5.21 -23.51
C ARG A 450 24.72 -5.74 -23.75
N GLY A 451 24.56 -7.05 -23.94
CA GLY A 451 23.25 -7.71 -24.00
C GLY A 451 22.48 -7.59 -22.69
N LEU A 452 23.16 -7.75 -21.56
CA LEU A 452 22.59 -7.57 -20.22
C LEU A 452 22.17 -6.11 -20.00
N ALA A 453 23.03 -5.14 -20.36
CA ALA A 453 22.72 -3.70 -20.28
C ALA A 453 21.55 -3.28 -21.17
N ARG A 454 21.44 -3.83 -22.39
CA ARG A 454 20.27 -3.63 -23.28
C ARG A 454 19.02 -4.26 -22.70
N GLY A 455 19.12 -5.45 -22.10
CA GLY A 455 18.04 -6.07 -21.33
C GLY A 455 17.61 -5.24 -20.12
N HIS A 456 18.54 -4.55 -19.46
CA HIS A 456 18.25 -3.64 -18.34
C HIS A 456 17.55 -2.36 -18.80
N LEU A 457 17.94 -1.79 -19.93
CA LEU A 457 17.26 -0.67 -20.56
C LEU A 457 15.84 -1.04 -21.01
N LEU A 458 15.65 -2.22 -21.60
CA LEU A 458 14.34 -2.73 -21.99
C LEU A 458 13.45 -3.01 -20.78
N LEU A 459 13.97 -3.59 -19.71
CA LEU A 459 13.20 -3.84 -18.48
C LEU A 459 12.87 -2.52 -17.76
N ALA A 460 13.84 -1.60 -17.63
CA ALA A 460 13.60 -0.28 -17.04
C ALA A 460 12.60 0.54 -17.87
N ALA A 461 12.71 0.52 -19.21
CA ALA A 461 11.74 1.17 -20.10
C ALA A 461 10.37 0.50 -20.05
N THR A 462 10.30 -0.83 -19.84
CA THR A 462 9.05 -1.55 -19.64
C THR A 462 8.42 -1.20 -18.29
N VAL A 463 9.21 -1.14 -17.21
CA VAL A 463 8.73 -0.74 -15.88
C VAL A 463 8.33 0.73 -15.84
N LEU A 464 9.10 1.63 -16.46
CA LEU A 464 8.77 3.06 -16.59
C LEU A 464 7.59 3.28 -17.54
N GLY A 465 7.52 2.54 -18.64
CA GLY A 465 6.38 2.57 -19.58
C GLY A 465 5.10 2.03 -18.95
N LEU A 466 5.20 0.99 -18.12
CA LEU A 466 4.10 0.48 -17.31
C LEU A 466 3.73 1.45 -16.19
N ALA A 467 4.69 2.08 -15.50
CA ALA A 467 4.43 3.10 -14.49
C ALA A 467 3.80 4.38 -15.09
N TRP A 468 4.16 4.72 -16.32
CA TRP A 468 3.57 5.84 -17.07
C TRP A 468 2.17 5.49 -17.60
N ALA A 469 1.96 4.25 -18.06
CA ALA A 469 0.64 3.72 -18.44
C ALA A 469 -0.31 3.50 -17.24
N VAL A 470 0.22 3.51 -16.00
CA VAL A 470 -0.52 3.39 -14.74
C VAL A 470 -1.13 4.71 -14.26
N TYR A 471 -0.70 5.86 -14.79
CA TYR A 471 -1.47 7.09 -14.61
C TYR A 471 -2.64 7.07 -15.59
N PRO A 472 -3.88 6.77 -15.14
CA PRO A 472 -5.02 6.93 -16.03
C PRO A 472 -5.06 8.39 -16.53
N PRO A 473 -5.67 8.66 -17.69
CA PRO A 473 -5.98 10.01 -18.09
C PRO A 473 -6.61 10.73 -16.89
N THR A 474 -6.00 11.83 -16.47
CA THR A 474 -6.27 12.50 -15.20
C THR A 474 -7.70 13.02 -15.17
N SER A 475 -8.70 12.25 -14.71
CA SER A 475 -10.08 12.78 -14.75
C SER A 475 -10.32 13.86 -13.68
N ARG A 476 -10.76 15.07 -14.03
CA ARG A 476 -10.99 16.14 -13.05
C ARG A 476 -12.49 16.19 -12.72
N LEU A 477 -12.83 16.32 -11.44
CA LEU A 477 -14.21 16.58 -11.05
C LEU A 477 -14.48 18.08 -11.03
N ILE A 478 -15.62 18.48 -11.58
CA ILE A 478 -16.14 19.85 -11.60
C ILE A 478 -17.54 19.80 -11.03
N THR A 479 -17.86 20.73 -10.14
CA THR A 479 -19.21 20.89 -9.60
C THR A 479 -19.87 22.04 -10.34
N PRO A 480 -21.04 21.87 -10.95
CA PRO A 480 -21.88 22.98 -11.37
C PRO A 480 -22.18 23.90 -10.18
N SER A 481 -22.39 25.19 -10.44
CA SER A 481 -22.84 26.12 -9.40
C SER A 481 -24.25 25.75 -8.93
N SER A 482 -24.63 26.13 -7.72
CA SER A 482 -26.04 26.04 -7.26
C SER A 482 -26.91 27.22 -7.75
N LEU A 483 -26.40 28.06 -8.66
CA LEU A 483 -27.11 29.22 -9.20
C LEU A 483 -28.45 28.81 -9.84
N THR A 484 -29.52 29.49 -9.44
CA THR A 484 -30.86 29.33 -10.03
C THR A 484 -31.44 30.72 -10.33
N ASP A 485 -31.71 30.98 -11.60
CA ASP A 485 -32.29 32.22 -12.11
C ASP A 485 -33.17 31.96 -13.36
N GLU A 486 -33.44 32.99 -14.15
CA GLU A 486 -34.24 32.92 -15.37
C GLU A 486 -33.64 32.01 -16.45
N ASN A 487 -32.31 31.84 -16.47
CA ASN A 487 -31.58 31.07 -17.48
C ASN A 487 -31.02 29.76 -16.92
N TRP A 488 -30.75 29.72 -15.62
CA TRP A 488 -30.10 28.61 -14.94
C TRP A 488 -31.02 27.97 -13.90
N GLU A 489 -31.00 26.65 -13.83
CA GLU A 489 -31.61 25.88 -12.74
C GLU A 489 -30.53 24.99 -12.15
N ASN A 490 -30.15 25.25 -10.90
CA ASN A 490 -29.14 24.47 -10.21
C ASN A 490 -27.80 24.35 -10.97
N GLY A 491 -27.41 25.45 -11.63
CA GLY A 491 -26.22 25.55 -12.48
C GLY A 491 -26.35 24.90 -13.85
N ILE A 492 -27.52 24.39 -14.24
CA ILE A 492 -27.79 23.84 -15.57
C ILE A 492 -28.62 24.83 -16.39
N HIS A 493 -28.26 25.02 -17.66
CA HIS A 493 -28.97 25.96 -18.52
C HIS A 493 -30.34 25.41 -18.92
N ARG A 494 -31.42 26.19 -18.75
CA ARG A 494 -32.80 25.75 -18.95
C ARG A 494 -33.15 25.40 -20.40
N LEU A 495 -32.48 26.04 -21.37
CA LEU A 495 -32.84 25.95 -22.80
C LEU A 495 -31.77 25.28 -23.68
N GLN A 496 -30.59 25.00 -23.15
CA GLN A 496 -29.45 24.51 -23.94
C GLN A 496 -28.64 23.51 -23.11
N ALA A 497 -27.91 22.62 -23.77
CA ALA A 497 -27.06 21.66 -23.11
C ALA A 497 -25.80 22.33 -22.56
N GLY A 498 -25.90 22.94 -21.39
CA GLY A 498 -24.76 23.60 -20.74
C GLY A 498 -24.90 23.71 -19.24
N PHE A 499 -23.78 23.96 -18.58
CA PHE A 499 -23.71 24.17 -17.15
C PHE A 499 -22.76 25.32 -16.79
N PHE A 500 -23.01 25.95 -15.66
CA PHE A 500 -22.28 27.10 -15.15
C PHE A 500 -21.32 26.67 -14.03
N VAL A 501 -20.09 27.17 -14.08
CA VAL A 501 -19.06 26.91 -13.05
C VAL A 501 -18.62 28.22 -12.41
N GLU A 502 -18.78 28.31 -11.09
CA GLU A 502 -18.53 29.55 -10.34
C GLU A 502 -17.06 29.98 -10.38
N ASP A 503 -16.14 29.02 -10.26
CA ASP A 503 -14.68 29.21 -10.28
C ASP A 503 -14.09 28.86 -11.65
N GLN A 504 -13.78 29.88 -12.45
CA GLN A 504 -13.21 29.75 -13.79
C GLN A 504 -11.85 29.04 -13.80
N SER A 505 -11.07 29.05 -12.70
CA SER A 505 -9.79 28.35 -12.62
C SER A 505 -9.97 26.82 -12.75
N ARG A 506 -11.18 26.31 -12.50
CA ARG A 506 -11.55 24.90 -12.71
C ARG A 506 -11.64 24.52 -14.18
N LEU A 507 -11.79 25.50 -15.08
CA LEU A 507 -11.94 25.31 -16.52
C LEU A 507 -10.62 25.49 -17.31
N ALA A 508 -9.58 26.06 -16.69
CA ALA A 508 -8.35 26.51 -17.37
C ALA A 508 -7.65 25.45 -18.25
N SER A 509 -7.80 24.16 -17.93
CA SER A 509 -7.18 23.04 -18.65
C SER A 509 -8.09 22.33 -19.65
N ILE A 510 -9.38 22.66 -19.70
CA ILE A 510 -10.36 21.99 -20.56
C ILE A 510 -10.32 22.62 -21.96
N ARG A 511 -10.48 21.81 -22.99
CA ARG A 511 -10.52 22.24 -24.40
C ARG A 511 -11.74 21.63 -25.08
N THR A 512 -12.24 22.31 -26.11
CA THR A 512 -13.34 21.79 -26.94
C THR A 512 -13.00 20.40 -27.47
N GLY A 513 -14.00 19.52 -27.53
CA GLY A 513 -13.85 18.10 -27.82
C GLY A 513 -13.50 17.21 -26.62
N ALA A 514 -13.27 17.77 -25.42
CA ALA A 514 -13.10 16.99 -24.19
C ALA A 514 -14.37 16.19 -23.86
N THR A 515 -14.21 14.96 -23.38
CA THR A 515 -15.34 14.14 -22.91
C THR A 515 -15.68 14.50 -21.48
N LEU A 516 -16.95 14.77 -21.22
CA LEU A 516 -17.53 15.11 -19.93
C LEU A 516 -18.57 14.05 -19.57
N THR A 517 -18.47 13.48 -18.38
CA THR A 517 -19.39 12.45 -17.89
C THR A 517 -20.24 13.04 -16.77
N PHE A 518 -21.54 13.15 -17.03
CA PHE A 518 -22.57 13.62 -16.10
C PHE A 518 -23.25 12.44 -15.40
N ALA A 519 -23.87 12.69 -14.24
CA ALA A 519 -24.44 11.63 -13.41
C ALA A 519 -25.77 11.08 -13.96
N GLY A 520 -26.65 11.93 -14.48
CA GLY A 520 -27.90 11.51 -15.14
C GLY A 520 -27.71 11.36 -16.64
N SER A 521 -27.19 12.40 -17.29
CA SER A 521 -27.08 12.47 -18.75
C SER A 521 -26.00 11.57 -19.36
N GLY A 522 -25.03 11.09 -18.58
CA GLY A 522 -23.92 10.26 -19.06
C GLY A 522 -22.87 11.06 -19.84
N MET A 523 -22.19 10.42 -20.80
CA MET A 523 -21.08 11.04 -21.53
C MET A 523 -21.56 12.05 -22.57
N ARG A 524 -20.86 13.18 -22.66
CA ARG A 524 -21.08 14.29 -23.59
C ARG A 524 -19.72 14.82 -24.04
N LYS A 525 -19.67 15.50 -25.19
CA LYS A 525 -18.48 16.22 -25.63
C LYS A 525 -18.63 17.71 -25.39
N LEU A 526 -17.56 18.36 -24.95
CA LEU A 526 -17.52 19.81 -24.83
C LEU A 526 -17.59 20.44 -26.23
N SER A 527 -18.65 21.19 -26.51
CA SER A 527 -18.84 21.87 -27.79
C SER A 527 -18.25 23.29 -27.77
N LYS A 528 -18.48 24.04 -26.69
CA LYS A 528 -18.03 25.44 -26.54
C LYS A 528 -17.73 25.76 -25.07
N LEU A 529 -16.73 26.62 -24.85
CA LEU A 529 -16.41 27.19 -23.54
C LEU A 529 -16.50 28.72 -23.67
N ASP A 530 -17.36 29.36 -22.87
CA ASP A 530 -17.59 30.81 -22.92
C ASP A 530 -17.48 31.40 -21.50
N GLY A 531 -16.26 31.80 -21.12
CA GLY A 531 -15.98 32.25 -19.75
C GLY A 531 -16.21 31.16 -18.71
N ARG A 532 -17.32 31.26 -17.98
CA ARG A 532 -17.77 30.30 -16.93
C ARG A 532 -18.83 29.32 -17.42
N ASP A 533 -19.31 29.51 -18.65
CA ASP A 533 -20.38 28.73 -19.25
C ASP A 533 -19.77 27.60 -20.07
N VAL A 534 -20.20 26.38 -19.78
CA VAL A 534 -19.66 25.15 -20.37
C VAL A 534 -20.75 24.49 -21.18
N TRP A 535 -20.61 24.49 -22.51
CA TRP A 535 -21.60 23.95 -23.43
C TRP A 535 -21.17 22.58 -23.95
N VAL A 536 -22.12 21.65 -24.02
CA VAL A 536 -21.88 20.28 -24.46
C VAL A 536 -22.78 19.88 -25.62
N GLU A 537 -22.36 18.88 -26.38
CA GLU A 537 -23.17 18.29 -27.46
C GLU A 537 -24.31 17.45 -26.90
N GLY A 538 -25.53 17.59 -27.44
CA GLY A 538 -26.66 16.70 -27.13
C GLY A 538 -27.90 17.43 -26.57
N PRO A 539 -28.86 16.70 -25.99
CA PRO A 539 -30.04 17.28 -25.38
C PRO A 539 -29.71 18.09 -24.12
N VAL A 540 -30.64 18.96 -23.72
CA VAL A 540 -30.57 19.74 -22.48
C VAL A 540 -30.32 18.81 -21.29
N LEU A 541 -29.42 19.23 -20.40
CA LEU A 541 -29.06 18.46 -19.20
C LEU A 541 -30.19 18.57 -18.16
N ASP A 542 -30.27 17.61 -17.24
CA ASP A 542 -31.30 17.60 -16.22
C ASP A 542 -30.80 18.31 -14.94
N PRO A 543 -31.41 19.43 -14.49
CA PRO A 543 -31.01 20.14 -13.28
C PRO A 543 -30.99 19.28 -12.01
N ALA A 544 -31.85 18.26 -11.91
CA ALA A 544 -31.96 17.41 -10.73
C ALA A 544 -30.84 16.37 -10.65
N THR A 545 -30.44 15.82 -11.79
CA THR A 545 -29.47 14.71 -11.85
C THR A 545 -28.08 15.13 -12.31
N ASP A 546 -27.95 16.24 -13.04
CA ASP A 546 -26.69 16.74 -13.58
C ASP A 546 -26.22 18.06 -12.92
N GLY A 547 -27.13 18.80 -12.28
CA GLY A 547 -26.86 20.06 -11.55
C GLY A 547 -26.28 19.85 -10.15
N ALA A 548 -26.00 20.94 -9.42
CA ALA A 548 -25.39 20.85 -8.09
C ALA A 548 -26.26 20.04 -7.09
N PRO A 549 -25.68 19.23 -6.19
CA PRO A 549 -24.26 19.08 -5.89
C PRO A 549 -23.58 17.97 -6.71
N ASN A 550 -24.18 17.49 -7.80
CA ASN A 550 -23.62 16.39 -8.60
C ASN A 550 -22.34 16.83 -9.32
N PHE A 551 -21.40 15.88 -9.51
CA PHE A 551 -20.11 16.17 -10.14
C PHE A 551 -20.12 15.81 -11.63
N VAL A 552 -19.54 16.69 -12.44
CA VAL A 552 -19.19 16.45 -13.84
C VAL A 552 -17.74 15.97 -13.90
N ARG A 553 -17.49 14.81 -14.49
CA ARG A 553 -16.14 14.25 -14.65
C ARG A 553 -15.59 14.60 -16.02
N VAL A 554 -14.48 15.33 -16.08
CA VAL A 554 -13.74 15.63 -17.32
C VAL A 554 -12.74 14.52 -17.59
N GLU A 555 -12.80 13.90 -18.76
CA GLU A 555 -11.84 12.87 -19.19
C GLU A 555 -10.80 13.46 -20.16
N PHE A 556 -9.52 13.40 -19.78
CA PHE A 556 -8.41 13.91 -20.61
C PHE A 556 -7.81 12.76 -21.44
N GLY A 557 -8.44 12.38 -22.55
CA GLY A 557 -8.03 11.22 -23.37
C GLY A 557 -6.86 11.50 -24.34
N TRP A 558 -6.03 10.46 -24.58
CA TRP A 558 -5.10 10.39 -25.73
C TRP A 558 -5.84 9.93 -26.99
N SER A 559 -5.34 10.25 -28.19
CA SER A 559 -5.95 9.74 -29.44
C SER A 559 -5.83 8.22 -29.56
N GLN A 560 -6.94 7.58 -29.95
CA GLN A 560 -7.16 6.12 -29.98
C GLN A 560 -6.09 5.35 -30.79
N ASN A 561 -5.52 5.96 -31.83
CA ASN A 561 -4.47 5.36 -32.68
C ASN A 561 -3.11 5.20 -31.98
N ARG A 562 -2.75 6.07 -31.03
CA ARG A 562 -1.51 5.91 -30.24
C ARG A 562 -1.65 4.78 -29.22
N GLN A 563 -2.85 4.59 -28.68
CA GLN A 563 -3.15 3.54 -27.71
C GLN A 563 -2.93 2.13 -28.29
N ASN A 564 -3.39 1.89 -29.52
CA ASN A 564 -3.31 0.57 -30.17
C ASN A 564 -1.86 0.10 -30.45
N ARG A 565 -0.95 1.00 -30.79
CA ARG A 565 0.47 0.66 -31.04
C ARG A 565 1.21 0.21 -29.78
N TRP A 566 0.87 0.74 -28.62
CA TRP A 566 1.50 0.37 -27.34
C TRP A 566 0.92 -0.91 -26.73
N VAL A 567 -0.38 -1.18 -26.94
CA VAL A 567 -1.02 -2.44 -26.53
C VAL A 567 -0.36 -3.66 -27.20
N GLY A 568 0.00 -3.54 -28.49
CA GLY A 568 0.72 -4.62 -29.21
C GLY A 568 2.09 -4.93 -28.62
N ALA A 569 2.85 -3.91 -28.19
CA ALA A 569 4.16 -4.11 -27.55
C ALA A 569 4.05 -4.75 -26.16
N ILE A 570 3.01 -4.39 -25.38
CA ILE A 570 2.75 -4.94 -24.04
C ILE A 570 2.23 -6.40 -24.11
N ALA A 571 1.41 -6.73 -25.11
CA ALA A 571 0.93 -8.10 -25.34
C ALA A 571 2.09 -9.08 -25.63
N LEU A 572 3.05 -8.67 -26.47
CA LEU A 572 4.26 -9.44 -26.74
C LEU A 572 5.12 -9.64 -25.48
N GLY A 573 5.24 -8.61 -24.63
CA GLY A 573 5.92 -8.71 -23.33
C GLY A 573 5.22 -9.67 -22.34
N SER A 574 3.89 -9.69 -22.34
CA SER A 574 3.07 -10.52 -21.44
C SER A 574 3.11 -12.00 -21.83
N ILE A 575 3.10 -12.32 -23.13
CA ILE A 575 3.33 -13.68 -23.65
C ILE A 575 4.73 -14.17 -23.24
N GLY A 576 5.73 -13.28 -23.29
CA GLY A 576 7.08 -13.56 -22.79
C GLY A 576 7.09 -13.97 -21.32
N ILE A 577 6.33 -13.28 -20.45
CA ILE A 577 6.19 -13.58 -19.02
C ILE A 577 5.43 -14.90 -18.77
N GLY A 578 4.39 -15.20 -19.55
CA GLY A 578 3.66 -16.47 -19.43
C GLY A 578 4.52 -17.69 -19.76
N LEU A 579 5.30 -17.61 -20.84
CA LEU A 579 6.26 -18.65 -21.23
C LEU A 579 7.38 -18.83 -20.20
N LEU A 580 7.77 -17.73 -19.55
CA LEU A 580 8.70 -17.65 -18.41
C LEU A 580 8.25 -18.51 -17.23
N LEU A 581 7.00 -18.33 -16.79
CA LEU A 581 6.41 -19.06 -15.66
C LEU A 581 6.24 -20.55 -15.99
N LEU A 582 5.84 -20.87 -17.22
CA LEU A 582 5.71 -22.25 -17.69
C LEU A 582 7.07 -22.98 -17.75
N GLY A 583 8.12 -22.29 -18.20
CA GLY A 583 9.49 -22.79 -18.20
C GLY A 583 10.03 -23.04 -16.79
N LEU A 584 9.75 -22.12 -15.87
CA LEU A 584 10.11 -22.28 -14.45
C LEU A 584 9.44 -23.50 -13.83
N PHE A 585 8.13 -23.67 -14.06
CA PHE A 585 7.36 -24.80 -13.58
C PHE A 585 7.89 -26.14 -14.11
N ARG A 586 8.21 -26.21 -15.41
CA ARG A 586 8.82 -27.41 -16.02
C ARG A 586 10.22 -27.71 -15.50
N THR A 587 11.03 -26.70 -15.24
CA THR A 587 12.39 -26.87 -14.70
C THR A 587 12.34 -27.38 -13.26
N VAL A 588 11.43 -26.84 -12.44
CA VAL A 588 11.17 -27.32 -11.08
C VAL A 588 10.67 -28.77 -11.08
N LEU A 589 9.79 -29.15 -12.01
CA LEU A 589 9.29 -30.53 -12.13
C LEU A 589 10.36 -31.52 -12.63
N ARG A 590 11.21 -31.11 -13.59
CA ARG A 590 12.27 -31.98 -14.14
C ARG A 590 13.43 -32.19 -13.18
N ALA A 591 13.79 -31.18 -12.39
CA ALA A 591 14.83 -31.31 -11.36
C ALA A 591 14.45 -32.28 -10.21
N GLY A 592 13.17 -32.69 -10.13
CA GLY A 592 12.69 -33.70 -9.17
C GLY A 592 12.81 -35.15 -9.66
N ARG A 593 13.07 -35.41 -10.95
CA ARG A 593 13.25 -36.76 -11.49
C ARG A 593 14.75 -37.04 -11.63
N ARG A 594 15.31 -37.85 -10.73
CA ARG A 594 16.66 -38.41 -10.94
C ARG A 594 16.64 -39.31 -12.18
N PRO A 595 17.70 -39.31 -13.00
CA PRO A 595 17.99 -40.46 -13.83
C PRO A 595 18.22 -41.65 -12.89
N THR A 596 17.49 -42.75 -13.11
CA THR A 596 17.86 -44.04 -12.53
C THR A 596 19.32 -44.31 -12.87
N PRO A 597 20.17 -44.71 -11.90
CA PRO A 597 21.55 -45.05 -12.20
C PRO A 597 21.54 -46.19 -13.23
N ALA A 598 22.21 -45.97 -14.36
CA ALA A 598 22.49 -47.02 -15.29
C ALA A 598 23.27 -48.10 -14.53
N THR A 599 22.71 -49.30 -14.49
CA THR A 599 23.40 -50.51 -14.02
C THR A 599 24.70 -50.64 -14.82
N GLU A 600 25.83 -50.35 -14.17
CA GLU A 600 27.16 -50.60 -14.73
C GLU A 600 27.30 -52.09 -14.99
N GLY A 601 27.53 -52.42 -16.26
CA GLY A 601 27.79 -53.78 -16.72
C GLY A 601 29.09 -54.30 -16.11
N SER A 602 29.01 -55.53 -15.60
CA SER A 602 30.12 -56.38 -15.21
C SER A 602 31.16 -56.48 -16.33
N ALA A 603 32.40 -56.06 -16.06
CA ALA A 603 33.56 -56.37 -16.87
C ALA A 603 33.95 -57.86 -16.69
N PRO A 604 34.41 -58.55 -17.75
CA PRO A 604 34.82 -59.95 -17.65
C PRO A 604 36.21 -60.07 -17.01
N ALA A 605 36.35 -61.06 -16.13
CA ALA A 605 37.62 -61.47 -15.55
C ALA A 605 38.52 -62.10 -16.62
N ASN A 606 39.70 -61.54 -16.83
CA ASN A 606 40.81 -62.22 -17.52
C ASN A 606 41.73 -62.85 -16.47
N GLY A 607 42.03 -64.13 -16.67
CA GLY A 607 42.98 -64.89 -15.86
C GLY A 607 44.42 -64.77 -16.33
N SER A 608 45.33 -64.93 -15.38
CA SER A 608 46.60 -65.67 -15.46
C SER A 608 47.14 -65.85 -14.05
#